data_AF-A0A2Z2HNW4-F1
#
_entry.id   AF-A0A2Z2HNW4-F1
#
_cell.length_a   1.000
_cell.length_b   1.000
_cell.length_c   1.000
_cell.angle_alpha   90.00
_cell.angle_beta   90.00
_cell.angle_gamma   90.00
#
_symmetry.space_group_name_H-M   'P 1'
#
loop_
_entity.id
_entity.type
_entity.pdbx_description
1 polymer ?
#
loop_
_entity_poly.entity_id
_entity_poly.type
_entity_poly.pdbx_seq_one_letter_code
_entity_poly.pdbx_strand_id
1 'polypeptide(L)'
;MSDDVRDGGFDEWLDAAEEGEAYYLECPAEHGSLPPRRVCPTCGSTDLEEQPFPETGEIETYTVTHVPTPAFEQDAPYATAVADFGPLRITGQVVGITPENVEVGLEVELEVTVSETTGERVVGFWPV
;
A
#
# COMPACT_ATOMS: atom_id res chain seq x y z
N MET A 1 25.50 -8.58 -10.13
CA MET A 1 25.51 -8.19 -8.71
C MET A 1 24.11 -7.68 -8.46
N SER A 2 23.21 -8.56 -8.02
CA SER A 2 21.90 -8.17 -7.48
C SER A 2 22.13 -8.13 -5.99
N ASP A 3 22.37 -6.93 -5.47
CA ASP A 3 22.28 -6.67 -4.04
C ASP A 3 20.80 -6.39 -3.79
N ASP A 4 20.02 -7.46 -3.65
CA ASP A 4 18.68 -7.38 -3.10
C ASP A 4 18.83 -6.93 -1.63
N VAL A 5 18.94 -5.62 -1.44
CA VAL A 5 18.87 -4.99 -0.12
C VAL A 5 17.45 -5.18 0.35
N ARG A 6 17.21 -6.29 1.06
CA ARG A 6 15.94 -6.55 1.69
C ARG A 6 15.75 -5.58 2.86
N ASP A 7 14.73 -4.74 2.79
CA ASP A 7 14.27 -4.02 3.97
C ASP A 7 13.43 -5.02 4.77
N GLY A 8 14.06 -5.67 5.76
CA GLY A 8 13.51 -6.87 6.40
C GLY A 8 12.05 -6.72 6.87
N GLY A 9 11.61 -5.52 7.25
CA GLY A 9 10.21 -5.31 7.63
C GLY A 9 9.22 -5.10 6.48
N PHE A 10 9.64 -4.53 5.34
CA PHE A 10 8.75 -4.23 4.22
C PHE A 10 8.56 -5.44 3.30
N ASP A 11 9.63 -6.18 3.01
CA ASP A 11 9.53 -7.39 2.20
C ASP A 11 8.71 -8.48 2.91
N GLU A 12 8.91 -8.67 4.21
CA GLU A 12 8.10 -9.60 5.03
C GLU A 12 6.62 -9.19 5.04
N TRP A 13 6.33 -7.89 5.05
CA TRP A 13 4.97 -7.39 4.99
C TRP A 13 4.33 -7.60 3.61
N LEU A 14 5.08 -7.42 2.53
CA LEU A 14 4.61 -7.73 1.17
C LEU A 14 4.30 -9.22 1.01
N ASP A 15 5.16 -10.09 1.53
CA ASP A 15 4.93 -11.54 1.53
C ASP A 15 3.62 -11.88 2.29
N ALA A 16 3.43 -11.30 3.48
CA ALA A 16 2.18 -11.47 4.24
C ALA A 16 0.95 -10.94 3.50
N ALA A 17 1.07 -9.81 2.80
CA ALA A 17 -0.02 -9.24 2.02
C ALA A 17 -0.40 -10.12 0.80
N GLU A 18 0.58 -10.73 0.13
CA GLU A 18 0.33 -11.71 -0.96
C GLU A 18 -0.41 -12.96 -0.45
N GLU A 19 -0.17 -13.35 0.80
CA GLU A 19 -0.81 -14.51 1.44
C GLU A 19 -2.19 -14.18 2.05
N GLY A 20 -2.62 -12.90 2.00
CA GLY A 20 -3.86 -12.45 2.64
C GLY A 20 -3.77 -12.34 4.17
N GLU A 21 -2.54 -12.33 4.70
CA GLU A 21 -2.21 -12.25 6.13
C GLU A 21 -1.60 -10.88 6.47
N ALA A 22 -1.90 -9.85 5.67
CA ALA A 22 -1.46 -8.48 5.93
C ALA A 22 -1.82 -8.07 7.36
N TYR A 23 -0.92 -7.28 7.96
CA TYR A 23 -1.07 -6.77 9.31
C TYR A 23 -0.64 -5.31 9.39
N TYR A 24 -0.96 -4.66 10.51
CA TYR A 24 -0.41 -3.36 10.86
C TYR A 24 -0.02 -3.33 12.33
N LEU A 25 0.77 -2.33 12.73
CA LEU A 25 1.12 -2.14 14.13
C LEU A 25 0.26 -1.05 14.75
N GLU A 26 -0.30 -1.32 15.92
CA GLU A 26 -1.11 -0.37 16.68
C GLU A 26 -0.50 -0.11 18.06
N CYS A 27 -0.52 1.14 18.50
CA CYS A 27 -0.13 1.48 19.87
C CYS A 27 -1.35 1.52 20.82
N PRO A 28 -1.16 1.52 22.15
CA PRO A 28 -2.25 1.61 23.13
C PRO A 28 -3.14 2.85 23.03
N ALA A 29 -2.75 3.85 22.23
CA ALA A 29 -3.54 5.03 21.92
C ALA A 29 -4.24 4.95 20.54
N GLU A 30 -4.40 3.73 20.00
CA GLU A 30 -5.16 3.42 18.78
C GLU A 30 -4.62 4.13 17.52
N HIS A 31 -3.30 4.37 17.48
CA HIS A 31 -2.65 4.86 16.27
C HIS A 31 -2.07 3.69 15.49
N GLY A 32 -2.62 3.43 14.30
CA GLY A 32 -2.06 2.49 13.33
C GLY A 32 -0.80 3.02 12.66
N SER A 33 0.13 2.12 12.35
CA SER A 33 1.37 2.43 11.67
C SER A 33 1.67 1.39 10.60
N LEU A 34 1.84 1.88 9.37
CA LEU A 34 2.40 1.15 8.24
C LEU A 34 3.34 2.10 7.45
N PRO A 35 4.53 1.67 7.02
CA PRO A 35 5.17 0.36 7.23
C PRO A 35 5.47 0.07 8.73
N PRO A 36 5.74 -1.20 9.10
CA PRO A 36 6.03 -1.58 10.47
C PRO A 36 7.21 -0.80 11.05
N ARG A 37 7.05 -0.28 12.27
CA ARG A 37 8.04 0.56 12.97
C ARG A 37 8.23 0.06 14.39
N ARG A 38 9.35 0.45 15.00
CA ARG A 38 9.64 0.16 16.42
C ARG A 38 9.06 1.19 17.40
N VAL A 39 8.61 2.33 16.89
CA VAL A 39 8.12 3.46 17.68
C VAL A 39 6.96 4.12 16.95
N CYS A 40 5.85 4.37 17.66
CA CYS A 40 4.71 5.09 17.12
C CYS A 40 5.11 6.52 16.72
N PRO A 41 4.90 6.96 15.46
CA PRO A 41 5.29 8.30 15.02
C PRO A 41 4.45 9.42 15.65
N THR A 42 3.25 9.11 16.12
CA THR A 42 2.31 10.09 16.67
C THR A 42 2.52 10.33 18.16
N CYS A 43 2.67 9.27 18.95
CA CYS A 43 2.74 9.36 20.42
C CYS A 43 4.09 8.93 21.03
N GLY A 44 4.97 8.29 20.26
CA GLY A 44 6.27 7.83 20.76
C GLY A 44 6.26 6.52 21.54
N SER A 45 5.12 5.83 21.64
CA SER A 45 5.04 4.50 22.26
C SER A 45 5.96 3.50 21.56
N THR A 46 6.67 2.69 22.34
CA THR A 46 7.40 1.50 21.87
C THR A 46 6.58 0.23 22.00
N ASP A 47 5.48 0.29 22.76
CA ASP A 47 4.52 -0.80 22.88
C ASP A 47 3.63 -0.73 21.64
N LEU A 48 3.94 -1.60 20.67
CA LEU A 48 3.24 -1.75 19.40
C LEU A 48 2.87 -3.23 19.25
N GLU A 49 1.61 -3.48 18.93
CA GLU A 49 1.06 -4.83 18.76
C GLU A 49 0.57 -5.01 17.32
N GLU A 50 0.73 -6.23 16.79
CA GLU A 50 0.20 -6.59 15.47
C GLU A 50 -1.32 -6.70 15.52
N GLN A 51 -1.98 -6.05 14.57
CA GLN A 51 -3.41 -6.09 14.36
C GLN A 51 -3.71 -6.56 12.94
N PRO A 52 -4.83 -7.29 12.73
CA PRO A 52 -5.23 -7.75 11.41
C PRO A 52 -5.50 -6.57 10.49
N PHE A 53 -5.07 -6.65 9.25
CA PHE A 53 -5.31 -5.59 8.28
C PHE A 53 -6.82 -5.48 7.94
N PRO A 54 -7.39 -4.26 7.86
CA PRO A 54 -8.79 -4.07 7.50
C PRO A 54 -9.10 -4.64 6.10
N GLU A 55 -10.21 -5.37 5.96
CA GLU A 55 -10.56 -6.04 4.70
C GLU A 55 -10.71 -5.04 3.55
N THR A 56 -11.43 -3.93 3.79
CA THR A 56 -11.67 -2.89 2.79
C THR A 56 -11.24 -1.50 3.28
N GLY A 57 -10.98 -0.62 2.31
CA GLY A 57 -10.71 0.79 2.51
C GLY A 57 -11.35 1.63 1.40
N GLU A 58 -11.19 2.95 1.49
CA GLU A 58 -11.79 3.90 0.57
C GLU A 58 -10.71 4.79 -0.05
N ILE A 59 -10.77 5.03 -1.37
CA ILE A 59 -9.87 5.97 -2.05
C ILE A 59 -10.15 7.40 -1.57
N GLU A 60 -9.25 7.97 -0.77
CA GLU A 60 -9.30 9.35 -0.27
C GLU A 60 -8.93 10.35 -1.39
N THR A 61 -7.92 10.01 -2.19
CA THR A 61 -7.47 10.84 -3.31
C THR A 61 -6.63 10.03 -4.30
N TYR A 62 -6.56 10.48 -5.55
CA TYR A 62 -5.75 9.82 -6.57
C TYR A 62 -5.16 10.80 -7.58
N THR A 63 -4.19 10.33 -8.36
CA THR A 63 -3.60 11.03 -9.50
C THR A 63 -3.31 10.05 -10.62
N VAL A 64 -3.74 10.38 -11.83
CA VAL A 64 -3.44 9.58 -13.03
C VAL A 64 -2.17 10.10 -13.70
N THR A 65 -1.12 9.28 -13.66
CA THR A 65 0.16 9.58 -14.28
C THR A 65 0.15 9.10 -15.73
N HIS A 66 0.14 10.05 -16.67
CA HIS A 66 0.19 9.78 -18.11
C HIS A 66 1.62 9.82 -18.68
N VAL A 67 2.52 10.55 -18.02
CA VAL A 67 3.91 10.71 -18.44
C VAL A 67 4.81 10.47 -17.22
N PRO A 68 5.21 9.21 -16.99
CA PRO A 68 6.03 8.86 -15.84
C PRO A 68 7.53 9.01 -16.13
N THR A 69 8.35 8.64 -15.15
CA THR A 69 9.79 8.41 -15.35
C THR A 69 10.02 7.11 -16.13
N PRO A 70 11.22 6.89 -16.68
CA PRO A 70 11.54 5.65 -17.41
C PRO A 70 11.33 4.37 -16.62
N ALA A 71 11.34 4.44 -15.29
CA ALA A 71 11.10 3.28 -14.41
C ALA A 71 9.63 2.85 -14.36
N PHE A 72 8.70 3.60 -14.95
CA PHE A 72 7.28 3.25 -15.02
C PHE A 72 6.69 3.46 -16.43
N GLU A 73 7.55 3.55 -17.47
CA GLU A 73 7.14 3.88 -18.84
C GLU A 73 6.11 2.90 -19.41
N GLN A 74 6.23 1.61 -19.09
CA GLN A 74 5.30 0.57 -19.56
C GLN A 74 4.02 0.52 -18.75
N ASP A 75 4.03 1.02 -17.52
CA ASP A 75 2.85 1.07 -16.65
C ASP A 75 1.88 2.22 -17.02
N ALA A 76 2.30 3.15 -17.90
CA ALA A 76 1.49 4.31 -18.25
C ALA A 76 0.33 3.97 -19.20
N PRO A 77 -0.87 4.54 -18.98
CA PRO A 77 -1.26 5.37 -17.83
C PRO A 77 -1.61 4.50 -16.60
N TYR A 78 -1.24 4.98 -15.41
CA TYR A 78 -1.62 4.36 -14.14
C TYR A 78 -2.16 5.39 -13.15
N ALA A 79 -3.05 4.94 -12.25
CA ALA A 79 -3.55 5.75 -11.15
C ALA A 79 -2.79 5.39 -9.86
N THR A 80 -2.13 6.37 -9.25
CA THR A 80 -1.62 6.26 -7.87
C THR A 80 -2.64 6.90 -6.94
N ALA A 81 -3.00 6.20 -5.88
CA ALA A 81 -3.99 6.64 -4.93
C ALA A 81 -3.48 6.57 -3.49
N VAL A 82 -4.18 7.30 -2.65
CA VAL A 82 -4.11 7.23 -1.20
C VAL A 82 -5.44 6.67 -0.73
N ALA A 83 -5.41 5.52 -0.08
CA ALA A 83 -6.59 4.87 0.48
C ALA A 83 -6.60 4.97 2.01
N ASP A 84 -7.78 5.24 2.57
CA ASP A 84 -8.07 5.21 3.99
C ASP A 84 -8.65 3.85 4.37
N PHE A 85 -7.95 3.14 5.26
CA PHE A 85 -8.39 1.86 5.82
C PHE A 85 -8.82 2.01 7.29
N GLY A 86 -9.05 3.23 7.78
CA GLY A 86 -9.41 3.52 9.17
C GLY A 86 -8.20 3.97 9.98
N PRO A 87 -7.48 3.06 10.69
CA PRO A 87 -6.29 3.46 11.44
C PRO A 87 -5.06 3.69 10.54
N LEU A 88 -5.16 3.40 9.23
CA LEU A 88 -4.08 3.44 8.26
C LEU A 88 -4.44 4.27 7.05
N ARG A 89 -3.44 5.00 6.54
CA ARG A 89 -3.50 5.64 5.23
C ARG A 89 -2.36 5.16 4.35
N ILE A 90 -2.69 4.52 3.23
CA ILE A 90 -1.72 3.76 2.42
C ILE A 90 -1.67 4.35 1.02
N THR A 91 -0.47 4.37 0.45
CA THR A 91 -0.26 4.78 -0.94
C THR A 91 0.01 3.55 -1.79
N GLY A 92 -0.68 3.44 -2.92
CA GLY A 92 -0.60 2.31 -3.84
C GLY A 92 -1.10 2.67 -5.23
N GLN A 93 -1.02 1.73 -6.16
CA GLN A 93 -1.60 1.86 -7.50
C GLN A 93 -3.00 1.25 -7.54
N VAL A 94 -3.95 1.91 -8.18
CA VAL A 94 -5.27 1.32 -8.42
C VAL A 94 -5.16 0.39 -9.63
N VAL A 95 -5.57 -0.87 -9.45
CA VAL A 95 -5.50 -1.94 -10.45
C VAL A 95 -6.89 -2.51 -10.72
N GLY A 96 -7.03 -3.40 -11.70
CA GLY A 96 -8.31 -4.05 -12.04
C GLY A 96 -9.32 -3.15 -12.79
N ILE A 97 -9.10 -1.84 -12.85
CA ILE A 97 -9.91 -0.88 -13.60
C ILE A 97 -9.05 0.08 -14.43
N THR A 98 -9.65 0.71 -15.43
CA THR A 98 -8.97 1.76 -16.20
C THR A 98 -8.77 3.00 -15.31
N PRO A 99 -7.62 3.71 -15.42
CA PRO A 99 -7.36 4.90 -14.59
C PRO A 99 -8.42 6.00 -14.68
N GLU A 100 -9.16 6.04 -15.80
CA GLU A 100 -10.25 6.97 -16.07
C GLU A 100 -11.50 6.73 -15.19
N ASN A 101 -11.66 5.51 -14.68
CA ASN A 101 -12.81 5.10 -13.86
C ASN A 101 -12.51 5.17 -12.37
N VAL A 102 -11.32 5.63 -11.97
CA VAL A 102 -10.98 5.82 -10.56
C VAL A 102 -11.71 7.04 -10.03
N GLU A 103 -12.36 6.90 -8.88
CA GLU A 103 -13.10 7.97 -8.22
C GLU A 103 -12.73 8.04 -6.73
N VAL A 104 -12.83 9.23 -6.15
CA VAL A 104 -12.76 9.39 -4.69
C VAL A 104 -14.02 8.76 -4.09
N GLY A 105 -13.86 8.01 -3.00
CA GLY A 105 -14.95 7.23 -2.42
C GLY A 105 -15.07 5.81 -2.95
N LEU A 106 -14.20 5.39 -3.88
CA LEU A 106 -14.20 4.02 -4.38
C LEU A 106 -13.72 3.06 -3.29
N GLU A 107 -14.52 2.04 -2.99
CA GLU A 107 -14.17 0.97 -2.05
C GLU A 107 -13.17 0.02 -2.71
N VAL A 108 -12.10 -0.31 -1.98
CA VAL A 108 -10.98 -1.11 -2.48
C VAL A 108 -10.45 -2.09 -1.43
N GLU A 109 -9.89 -3.19 -1.89
CA GLU A 109 -9.09 -4.14 -1.10
C GLU A 109 -7.60 -3.94 -1.38
N LEU A 110 -6.76 -4.34 -0.42
CA LEU A 110 -5.31 -4.36 -0.59
C LEU A 110 -4.90 -5.53 -1.48
N GLU A 111 -4.01 -5.28 -2.44
CA GLU A 111 -3.36 -6.31 -3.25
C GLU A 111 -1.85 -6.00 -3.37
N VAL A 112 -1.05 -7.01 -3.72
CA VAL A 112 0.32 -6.80 -4.20
C VAL A 112 0.35 -7.06 -5.70
N THR A 113 0.71 -6.04 -6.47
CA THR A 113 0.85 -6.12 -7.92
C THR A 113 2.31 -5.98 -8.32
N VAL A 114 2.60 -6.16 -9.60
CA VAL A 114 3.96 -6.11 -10.15
C VAL A 114 4.03 -5.04 -11.23
N SER A 115 5.01 -4.13 -11.13
CA SER A 115 5.25 -3.15 -12.19
C SER A 115 5.62 -3.85 -13.50
N GLU A 116 4.96 -3.45 -14.58
CA GLU A 116 5.28 -3.94 -15.93
C GLU A 116 6.65 -3.47 -16.41
N THR A 117 7.12 -2.31 -15.91
CA THR A 117 8.40 -1.75 -16.33
C THR A 117 9.59 -2.39 -15.63
N THR A 118 9.55 -2.55 -14.31
CA THR A 118 10.70 -3.04 -13.52
C THR A 118 10.55 -4.48 -13.06
N GLY A 119 9.35 -5.05 -13.05
CA GLY A 119 9.07 -6.35 -12.45
C GLY A 119 9.11 -6.31 -10.91
N GLU A 120 9.16 -5.13 -10.30
CA GLU A 120 9.16 -4.98 -8.84
C GLU A 120 7.74 -5.07 -8.28
N ARG A 121 7.61 -5.64 -7.08
CA ARG A 121 6.34 -5.68 -6.35
C ARG A 121 5.98 -4.29 -5.84
N VAL A 122 4.72 -3.93 -5.98
CA VAL A 122 4.16 -2.66 -5.54
C VAL A 122 2.81 -2.89 -4.88
N VAL A 123 2.46 -1.99 -3.95
CA VAL A 123 1.15 -2.02 -3.30
C VAL A 123 0.07 -1.63 -4.32
N GLY A 124 -0.93 -2.49 -4.47
CA GLY A 124 -2.09 -2.34 -5.32
C GLY A 124 -3.37 -2.13 -4.51
N PHE A 125 -4.36 -1.51 -5.14
CA PHE A 125 -5.73 -1.40 -4.66
C PHE A 125 -6.68 -1.95 -5.72
N TRP A 126 -7.44 -2.99 -5.38
CA TRP A 126 -8.40 -3.62 -6.27
C TRP A 126 -9.84 -3.22 -5.89
N PRO A 127 -10.67 -2.71 -6.81
CA PRO A 127 -12.05 -2.33 -6.50
C PRO A 127 -12.94 -3.51 -6.12
N VAL A 128 -13.83 -3.29 -5.14
CA VAL A 128 -14.79 -4.27 -4.61
C VAL A 128 -16.13 -4.24 -5.35
#